data_AF-A0A962B487-F1
#
_entry.id   AF-A0A962B487-F1
#
_cell.length_a   1.000
_cell.length_b   1.000
_cell.length_c   1.000
_cell.angle_alpha   90.00
_cell.angle_beta   90.00
_cell.angle_gamma   90.00
#
_symmetry.space_group_name_H-M   'P 1'
#
loop_
_entity.id
_entity.type
_entity.pdbx_description
1 polymer ?
#
loop_
_entity_poly.entity_id
_entity_poly.type
_entity_poly.pdbx_seq_one_letter_code
_entity_poly.pdbx_strand_id
1 'polypeptide(L)'
;MSIVMRFSFVDGNGHVTSTDSPAPSAPSAHAAGSLESLLGGVANELRQAIVGQIGHRCHVWLPADAPSVTMAAAIYRLVAHLTAKQYNLHYTVAGRTSTFAALSFQAFIERLGDICEPPPLHRADDYRSVRCSLERLDARNPLLPLFDGWRVSGGRFDRATMLSRLQGPLSNRYIIATPENGAGLLRLQEIGTGYWLVDKSWRARLPGNNLLDQPDYYYAQNVVNDYRLALLENTPILQSVDAYLEVRGKGRRRGRYHRLVIPFEDRRGERLLLSSSFLDDSIDLRGGAGQIS
;
A
#
# COMPACT_ATOMS: atom_id res chain seq x y z
N MET A 1 30.71 19.35 -11.49
CA MET A 1 29.72 19.87 -10.52
C MET A 1 29.76 18.95 -9.31
N SER A 2 30.33 19.41 -8.20
CA SER A 2 30.47 18.57 -7.00
C SER A 2 29.10 18.34 -6.37
N ILE A 3 28.73 17.08 -6.16
CA ILE A 3 27.53 16.74 -5.38
C ILE A 3 27.89 17.05 -3.93
N VAL A 4 27.19 17.97 -3.28
CA VAL A 4 27.33 18.14 -1.82
C VAL A 4 26.33 17.19 -1.18
N MET A 5 26.82 16.24 -0.38
CA MET A 5 25.95 15.39 0.43
C MET A 5 25.88 15.96 1.83
N ARG A 6 24.69 16.39 2.22
CA ARG A 6 24.40 16.83 3.58
C ARG A 6 23.54 15.78 4.25
N PHE A 7 24.01 15.24 5.36
CA PHE A 7 23.24 14.29 6.17
C PHE A 7 22.90 14.91 7.51
N SER A 8 21.65 14.72 7.93
CA SER A 8 21.18 15.03 9.27
C SER A 8 20.60 13.76 9.89
N PHE A 9 20.92 13.52 11.15
CA PHE A 9 20.40 12.43 11.95
C PHE A 9 19.38 12.99 12.92
N VAL A 10 18.25 12.30 13.07
CA VAL A 10 17.13 12.69 13.91
C VAL A 10 16.82 11.55 14.87
N ASP A 11 16.95 11.79 16.17
CA ASP A 11 16.64 10.79 17.18
C ASP A 11 15.15 10.71 17.53
N GLY A 12 14.77 9.73 18.37
CA GLY A 12 13.39 9.54 18.82
C GLY A 12 12.79 10.72 19.60
N ASN A 13 13.63 11.62 20.12
CA ASN A 13 13.26 12.85 20.82
C ASN A 13 13.25 14.08 19.89
N GLY A 14 13.56 13.91 18.60
CA GLY A 14 13.62 14.97 17.61
C GLY A 14 14.88 15.84 17.68
N HIS A 15 15.93 15.43 18.40
CA HIS A 15 17.22 16.11 18.34
C HIS A 15 17.87 15.86 16.98
N VAL A 16 18.45 16.93 16.42
CA VAL A 16 19.09 16.89 15.11
C VAL A 16 20.60 17.07 15.25
N THR A 17 21.37 16.15 14.67
CA THR A 17 22.80 16.34 14.44
C THR A 17 23.08 16.34 12.94
N SER A 18 23.83 17.33 12.46
CA SER A 18 24.16 17.46 11.05
C SER A 18 25.65 17.28 10.82
N THR A 19 26.01 16.58 9.76
CA THR A 19 27.39 16.47 9.28
C THR A 19 27.43 16.84 7.81
N ASP A 20 28.35 17.74 7.47
CA ASP A 20 28.67 18.04 6.09
C ASP A 20 29.87 17.16 5.72
N SER A 21 29.64 16.16 4.87
CA SER A 21 30.71 15.27 4.41
C SER A 21 31.12 15.68 3.00
N PRO A 22 32.42 15.88 2.70
CA PRO A 22 32.86 16.09 1.32
C PRO A 22 32.49 14.84 0.52
N ALA A 23 31.62 14.99 -0.49
CA ALA A 23 31.14 13.83 -1.21
C ALA A 23 32.28 13.13 -1.97
N PRO A 24 32.32 11.80 -1.99
CA PRO A 24 33.07 11.09 -3.01
C PRO A 24 32.52 11.48 -4.39
N SER A 25 33.41 11.49 -5.40
CA SER A 25 33.06 11.68 -6.81
C SER A 25 31.82 10.83 -7.17
N ALA A 26 30.92 11.40 -7.97
CA ALA A 26 29.59 10.86 -8.24
C ALA A 26 29.57 9.30 -8.29
N PRO A 27 28.82 8.64 -7.39
CA PRO A 27 28.83 7.18 -7.31
C PRO A 27 28.28 6.58 -8.61
N SER A 28 28.91 5.50 -9.08
CA SER A 28 28.33 4.64 -10.13
C SER A 28 26.96 4.10 -9.67
N ALA A 29 26.10 3.67 -10.59
CA ALA A 29 24.79 3.09 -10.23
C ALA A 29 24.90 1.93 -9.23
N HIS A 30 25.99 1.16 -9.29
CA HIS A 30 26.32 0.12 -8.31
C HIS A 30 26.66 0.68 -6.91
N ALA A 31 27.34 1.81 -6.83
CA ALA A 31 27.66 2.47 -5.57
C ALA A 31 26.44 3.17 -4.93
N ALA A 32 25.46 3.61 -5.72
CA ALA A 32 24.20 4.17 -5.21
C ALA A 32 23.38 3.13 -4.43
N GLY A 33 23.23 1.91 -4.95
CA GLY A 33 22.55 0.82 -4.23
C GLY A 33 23.27 0.38 -2.95
N SER A 34 24.60 0.42 -2.94
CA SER A 34 25.42 0.16 -1.75
C SER A 34 25.20 1.21 -0.65
N LEU A 35 25.12 2.49 -1.05
CA LEU A 35 24.86 3.61 -0.13
C LEU A 35 23.46 3.54 0.50
N GLU A 36 22.43 3.22 -0.29
CA GLU A 36 21.06 3.09 0.24
C GLU A 36 20.94 1.95 1.26
N SER A 37 21.56 0.80 0.99
CA SER A 37 21.62 -0.33 1.91
C SER A 37 22.36 0.03 3.20
N LEU A 38 23.52 0.70 3.07
CA LEU A 38 24.32 1.17 4.21
C LEU A 38 23.52 2.14 5.09
N LEU A 39 22.92 3.17 4.50
CA LEU A 39 22.17 4.18 5.25
C LEU A 39 20.91 3.60 5.91
N GLY A 40 20.24 2.66 5.25
CA GLY A 40 19.14 1.90 5.87
C GLY A 40 19.61 1.08 7.07
N GLY A 41 20.77 0.42 6.96
CA GLY A 41 21.40 -0.29 8.08
C GLY A 41 21.73 0.63 9.26
N VAL A 42 22.37 1.77 8.98
CA VAL A 42 22.75 2.77 9.99
C VAL A 42 21.53 3.37 10.69
N ALA A 43 20.47 3.71 9.94
CA ALA A 43 19.23 4.23 10.53
C ALA A 43 18.64 3.24 11.55
N ASN A 44 18.63 1.94 11.22
CA ASN A 44 18.14 0.88 12.09
C ASN A 44 19.05 0.63 13.30
N GLU A 45 20.36 0.59 13.10
CA GLU A 45 21.33 0.35 14.18
C GLU A 45 21.31 1.49 15.21
N LEU A 46 21.24 2.74 14.72
CA LEU A 46 21.23 3.93 15.58
C LEU A 46 19.84 4.28 16.12
N ARG A 47 18.77 3.67 15.57
CA ARG A 47 17.36 4.04 15.86
C ARG A 47 17.11 5.52 15.60
N GLN A 48 17.67 6.03 14.51
CA GLN A 48 17.60 7.43 14.12
C GLN A 48 17.11 7.51 12.68
N ALA A 49 16.29 8.51 12.39
CA ALA A 49 16.00 8.85 11.01
C ALA A 49 17.20 9.60 10.41
N ILE A 50 17.52 9.30 9.15
CA ILE A 50 18.56 9.98 8.39
C ILE A 50 17.88 10.80 7.31
N VAL A 51 18.21 12.08 7.20
CA VAL A 51 17.76 12.97 6.12
C VAL A 51 18.97 13.35 5.29
N GLY A 52 18.93 13.05 4.00
CA GLY A 52 20.01 13.34 3.05
C GLY A 52 19.49 14.02 1.80
N GLN A 53 20.24 14.98 1.23
CA GLN A 53 19.97 15.51 -0.11
C GLN A 53 21.03 15.04 -1.09
N ILE A 54 20.59 14.41 -2.19
CA ILE A 54 21.44 13.95 -3.30
C ILE A 54 20.94 14.62 -4.58
N GLY A 55 21.67 15.64 -5.05
CA GLY A 55 21.23 16.47 -6.17
C GLY A 55 19.89 17.17 -5.88
N HIS A 56 18.88 16.91 -6.71
CA HIS A 56 17.52 17.45 -6.53
C HIS A 56 16.59 16.52 -5.75
N ARG A 57 17.11 15.45 -5.14
CA ARG A 57 16.32 14.47 -4.40
C ARG A 57 16.60 14.59 -2.90
N CYS A 58 15.54 14.70 -2.12
CA CYS A 58 15.60 14.49 -0.68
C CYS A 58 15.34 13.01 -0.41
N HIS A 59 16.14 12.40 0.45
CA HIS A 59 15.99 11.03 0.90
C HIS A 59 15.87 11.05 2.43
N VAL A 60 14.90 10.31 2.95
CA VAL A 60 14.69 10.16 4.39
C VAL A 60 14.64 8.68 4.68
N TRP A 61 15.54 8.18 5.53
CA TRP A 61 15.54 6.80 6.01
C TRP A 61 15.00 6.79 7.42
N LEU A 62 13.93 6.04 7.65
CA LEU A 62 13.31 5.84 8.97
C LEU A 62 13.83 4.54 9.58
N PRO A 63 14.04 4.50 10.91
CA PRO A 63 14.35 3.26 11.60
C PRO A 63 13.14 2.31 11.60
N ALA A 64 13.38 1.02 11.83
CA ALA A 64 12.36 -0.01 11.82
C ALA A 64 11.43 0.00 13.05
N ASP A 65 11.90 0.51 14.18
CA ASP A 65 11.06 0.79 15.35
C ASP A 65 10.24 2.06 15.11
N ALA A 66 8.93 1.97 15.38
CA ALA A 66 7.92 2.95 14.97
C ALA A 66 8.39 4.41 15.22
N PRO A 67 8.62 5.20 14.17
CA PRO A 67 9.15 6.55 14.31
C PRO A 67 8.13 7.43 15.06
N SER A 68 8.61 8.21 16.02
CA SER A 68 7.73 9.02 16.86
C SER A 68 7.16 10.22 16.08
N VAL A 69 6.02 10.75 16.54
CA VAL A 69 5.48 12.04 16.05
C VAL A 69 6.52 13.16 16.17
N THR A 70 7.37 13.10 17.20
CA THR A 70 8.48 14.04 17.42
C THR A 70 9.53 13.93 16.31
N MET A 71 9.87 12.71 15.88
CA MET A 71 10.77 12.47 14.74
C MET A 71 10.16 13.00 13.43
N ALA A 72 8.85 12.80 13.21
CA ALA A 72 8.15 13.34 12.05
C ALA A 72 8.22 14.88 11.99
N ALA A 73 8.01 15.54 13.14
CA ALA A 73 8.08 17.00 13.24
C ALA A 73 9.48 17.54 12.97
N ALA A 74 10.53 16.85 13.45
CA ALA A 74 11.92 17.21 13.19
C ALA A 74 12.29 17.02 11.70
N ILE A 75 11.87 15.91 11.08
CA ILE A 75 12.03 15.67 9.65
C ILE A 75 11.30 16.74 8.83
N TYR A 76 10.06 17.09 9.19
CA TYR A 76 9.31 18.17 8.53
C TYR A 76 10.13 19.47 8.50
N ARG A 77 10.67 19.88 9.66
CA ARG A 77 11.48 21.11 9.75
C ARG A 77 12.73 21.03 8.89
N LEU A 78 13.41 19.88 8.86
CA LEU A 78 14.62 19.72 8.06
C LEU A 78 14.33 19.77 6.56
N VAL A 79 13.27 19.08 6.13
CA VAL A 79 12.94 18.95 4.71
C VAL A 79 12.27 20.21 4.15
N ALA A 80 11.52 20.96 4.96
CA ALA A 80 10.83 22.19 4.54
C ALA A 80 11.79 23.29 4.02
N HIS A 81 13.07 23.23 4.40
CA HIS A 81 14.10 24.16 3.95
C HIS A 81 14.92 23.66 2.75
N LEU A 82 14.66 22.44 2.25
CA LEU A 82 15.38 21.87 1.11
C LEU A 82 14.70 22.22 -0.21
N THR A 83 15.49 22.57 -1.22
CA THR A 83 15.02 22.81 -2.59
C THR A 83 15.02 21.51 -3.41
N ALA A 84 14.26 20.51 -2.95
CA ALA A 84 14.14 19.22 -3.61
C ALA A 84 12.99 19.18 -4.63
N LYS A 85 13.24 18.54 -5.79
CA LYS A 85 12.23 18.26 -6.82
C LYS A 85 11.53 16.91 -6.60
N GLN A 86 12.13 16.04 -5.78
CA GLN A 86 11.61 14.72 -5.46
C GLN A 86 12.01 14.36 -4.03
N TYR A 87 11.11 13.67 -3.34
CA TYR A 87 11.28 13.22 -1.96
C TYR A 87 11.14 11.70 -1.92
N ASN A 88 12.10 11.01 -1.33
CA ASN A 88 12.11 9.57 -1.17
C ASN A 88 12.11 9.25 0.32
N LEU A 89 11.16 8.44 0.76
CA LEU A 89 11.05 7.96 2.13
C LEU A 89 11.31 6.47 2.15
N HIS A 90 12.33 6.05 2.89
CA HIS A 90 12.73 4.66 3.07
C HIS A 90 12.37 4.24 4.48
N TYR A 91 11.67 3.13 4.62
CA TYR A 91 11.11 2.71 5.91
C TYR A 91 10.92 1.21 5.94
N THR A 92 10.96 0.62 7.13
CA THR A 92 10.82 -0.83 7.29
C THR A 92 9.44 -1.17 7.80
N VAL A 93 8.80 -2.13 7.13
CA VAL A 93 7.42 -2.51 7.37
C VAL A 93 7.33 -4.03 7.33
N ALA A 94 6.92 -4.64 8.46
CA ALA A 94 6.95 -6.10 8.66
C ALA A 94 8.31 -6.75 8.29
N GLY A 95 9.41 -6.13 8.71
CA GLY A 95 10.76 -6.62 8.46
C GLY A 95 11.25 -6.45 7.03
N ARG A 96 10.56 -5.66 6.19
CA ARG A 96 10.98 -5.35 4.82
C ARG A 96 11.14 -3.86 4.59
N THR A 97 12.25 -3.45 4.01
CA THR A 97 12.48 -2.07 3.57
C THR A 97 11.60 -1.76 2.37
N SER A 98 10.93 -0.62 2.42
CA SER A 98 10.10 -0.07 1.34
C SER A 98 10.52 1.36 1.07
N THR A 99 10.38 1.80 -0.19
CA THR A 99 10.69 3.17 -0.61
C THR A 99 9.45 3.81 -1.21
N PHE A 100 9.05 4.94 -0.65
CA PHE A 100 7.97 5.78 -1.16
C PHE A 100 8.57 7.02 -1.83
N ALA A 101 8.23 7.27 -3.09
CA ALA A 101 8.68 8.42 -3.85
C ALA A 101 7.53 9.42 -4.08
N ALA A 102 7.77 10.70 -3.80
CA ALA A 102 6.82 11.79 -3.99
C ALA A 102 7.45 12.95 -4.78
N LEU A 103 6.65 13.55 -5.66
CA LEU A 103 7.01 14.76 -6.40
C LEU A 103 6.54 16.05 -5.71
N SER A 104 5.78 15.95 -4.62
CA SER A 104 5.34 17.09 -3.83
C SER A 104 5.70 16.91 -2.36
N PHE A 105 6.08 18.02 -1.71
CA PHE A 105 6.38 18.04 -0.29
C PHE A 105 5.15 17.65 0.55
N GLN A 106 3.96 18.08 0.14
CA GLN A 106 2.70 17.70 0.78
C GLN A 106 2.50 16.18 0.79
N ALA A 107 2.68 15.51 -0.34
CA ALA A 107 2.55 14.05 -0.42
C ALA A 107 3.58 13.31 0.44
N PHE A 108 4.79 13.86 0.54
CA PHE A 108 5.85 13.34 1.40
C PHE A 108 5.48 13.44 2.89
N ILE A 109 5.03 14.61 3.34
CA ILE A 109 4.63 14.83 4.75
C ILE A 109 3.40 14.02 5.12
N GLU A 110 2.42 13.89 4.22
CA GLU A 110 1.27 13.03 4.44
C GLU A 110 1.69 11.58 4.71
N ARG A 111 2.60 11.04 3.88
CA ARG A 111 3.07 9.65 4.06
C ARG A 111 3.95 9.49 5.29
N LEU A 112 4.80 10.47 5.58
CA LEU A 112 5.60 10.48 6.80
C LEU A 112 4.69 10.46 8.04
N GLY A 113 3.61 11.25 8.03
CA GLY A 113 2.59 11.21 9.07
C GLY A 113 1.96 9.83 9.22
N ASP A 114 1.54 9.20 8.10
CA ASP A 114 0.93 7.87 8.12
C ASP A 114 1.87 6.78 8.68
N ILE A 115 3.19 6.93 8.52
CA ILE A 115 4.20 5.98 9.03
C ILE A 115 4.54 6.24 10.50
N CYS A 116 4.57 7.51 10.92
CA CYS A 116 4.91 7.92 12.28
C CYS A 116 3.71 7.97 13.23
N GLU A 117 2.49 7.92 12.72
CA GLU A 117 1.32 7.70 13.56
C GLU A 117 1.47 6.33 14.22
N PRO A 118 1.38 6.24 15.57
CA PRO A 118 1.41 4.95 16.23
C PRO A 118 0.30 4.11 15.61
N PRO A 119 0.57 2.85 15.26
CA PRO A 119 -0.45 2.00 14.68
C PRO A 119 -1.67 2.04 15.59
N PRO A 120 -2.87 2.37 15.08
CA PRO A 120 -4.07 2.36 15.88
C PRO A 120 -4.16 0.98 16.54
N LEU A 121 -4.30 0.96 17.87
CA LEU A 121 -4.29 -0.24 18.72
C LEU A 121 -5.00 -1.38 18.00
N HIS A 122 -4.19 -2.23 17.37
CA HIS A 122 -4.73 -3.22 16.44
C HIS A 122 -5.33 -4.33 17.28
N ARG A 123 -6.64 -4.53 17.15
CA ARG A 123 -7.30 -5.67 17.76
C ARG A 123 -7.32 -6.75 16.70
N ALA A 124 -6.89 -7.96 17.03
CA ALA A 124 -6.92 -9.12 16.12
C ALA A 124 -8.31 -9.31 15.47
N ASP A 125 -9.35 -8.76 16.11
CA ASP A 125 -10.70 -8.75 15.60
C ASP A 125 -10.94 -7.80 14.42
N ASP A 126 -10.10 -6.83 14.09
CA ASP A 126 -10.46 -5.72 13.18
C ASP A 126 -10.72 -6.14 11.74
N TYR A 127 -10.27 -7.33 11.34
CA TYR A 127 -10.55 -7.90 10.04
C TYR A 127 -11.07 -9.33 10.20
N ARG A 128 -12.31 -9.59 9.76
CA ARG A 128 -12.86 -10.95 9.65
C ARG A 128 -13.26 -11.21 8.22
N SER A 129 -12.90 -12.38 7.69
CA SER A 129 -13.35 -12.83 6.39
C SER A 129 -13.69 -14.32 6.43
N VAL A 130 -14.65 -14.71 5.59
CA VAL A 130 -15.04 -16.10 5.37
C VAL A 130 -15.08 -16.35 3.87
N ARG A 131 -14.47 -17.45 3.42
CA ARG A 131 -14.54 -17.88 2.01
C ARG A 131 -15.96 -18.35 1.70
N CYS A 132 -16.50 -17.88 0.59
CA CYS A 132 -17.81 -18.28 0.08
C CYS A 132 -17.63 -19.20 -1.14
N SER A 133 -18.59 -20.10 -1.37
CA SER A 133 -18.58 -20.91 -2.60
C SER A 133 -18.95 -20.05 -3.81
N LEU A 134 -18.11 -20.09 -4.85
CA LEU A 134 -18.37 -19.46 -6.14
C LEU A 134 -19.54 -20.13 -6.88
N GLU A 135 -19.78 -21.41 -6.64
CA GLU A 135 -20.87 -22.19 -7.25
C GLU A 135 -22.25 -21.74 -6.76
N ARG A 136 -22.29 -21.05 -5.61
CA ARG A 136 -23.52 -20.55 -4.97
C ARG A 136 -23.78 -19.07 -5.23
N LEU A 137 -23.08 -18.45 -6.18
CA LEU A 137 -23.36 -17.07 -6.59
C LEU A 137 -24.76 -17.01 -7.23
N ASP A 138 -25.69 -16.36 -6.53
CA ASP A 138 -27.04 -16.06 -7.06
C ASP A 138 -26.95 -15.19 -8.33
N ALA A 139 -27.92 -15.33 -9.23
CA ALA A 139 -28.03 -14.53 -10.46
C ALA A 139 -28.12 -13.03 -10.19
N ARG A 140 -28.58 -12.64 -8.99
CA ARG A 140 -28.64 -11.24 -8.55
C ARG A 140 -27.32 -10.72 -7.97
N ASN A 141 -26.31 -11.57 -7.76
CA ASN A 141 -25.06 -11.16 -7.17
C ASN A 141 -24.25 -10.27 -8.15
N PRO A 142 -23.90 -9.03 -7.76
CA PRO A 142 -23.16 -8.11 -8.62
C PRO A 142 -21.80 -8.61 -9.13
N LEU A 143 -21.19 -9.59 -8.47
CA LEU A 143 -19.88 -10.13 -8.83
C LEU A 143 -19.97 -11.27 -9.86
N LEU A 144 -21.16 -11.84 -10.07
CA LEU A 144 -21.35 -12.96 -10.99
C LEU A 144 -20.89 -12.64 -12.43
N PRO A 145 -21.21 -11.48 -13.04
CA PRO A 145 -20.76 -11.18 -14.40
C PRO A 145 -19.22 -11.12 -14.55
N LEU A 146 -18.48 -10.77 -13.50
CA LEU A 146 -17.02 -10.82 -13.51
C LEU A 146 -16.52 -12.27 -13.47
N PHE A 147 -17.07 -13.06 -12.55
CA PHE A 147 -16.70 -14.47 -12.40
C PHE A 147 -17.00 -15.27 -13.66
N ASP A 148 -18.19 -15.11 -14.25
CA ASP A 148 -18.57 -15.78 -15.48
C ASP A 148 -17.68 -15.38 -16.66
N GLY A 149 -17.34 -14.09 -16.76
CA GLY A 149 -16.39 -13.63 -17.75
C GLY A 149 -15.05 -14.33 -17.65
N TRP A 150 -14.55 -14.47 -16.43
CA TRP A 150 -13.26 -15.10 -16.16
C TRP A 150 -13.30 -16.60 -16.46
N ARG A 151 -14.39 -17.26 -16.07
CA ARG A 151 -14.62 -18.69 -16.28
C ARG A 151 -14.70 -19.01 -17.77
N VAL A 152 -15.48 -18.25 -18.54
CA VAL A 152 -15.63 -18.44 -19.99
C VAL A 152 -14.31 -18.19 -20.72
N SER A 153 -13.50 -17.25 -20.26
CA SER A 153 -12.23 -16.91 -20.91
C SER A 153 -11.03 -17.73 -20.46
N GLY A 154 -11.22 -18.66 -19.50
CA GLY A 154 -10.12 -19.44 -18.91
C GLY A 154 -9.07 -18.56 -18.23
N GLY A 155 -9.50 -17.44 -17.64
CA GLY A 155 -8.61 -16.48 -16.97
C GLY A 155 -7.88 -15.50 -17.89
N ARG A 156 -8.18 -15.49 -19.19
CA ARG A 156 -7.62 -14.48 -20.13
C ARG A 156 -8.62 -13.36 -20.31
N PHE A 157 -8.35 -12.18 -19.76
CA PHE A 157 -9.34 -11.11 -19.74
C PHE A 157 -8.81 -9.85 -20.41
N ASP A 158 -9.55 -9.35 -21.40
CA ASP A 158 -9.30 -8.01 -21.92
C ASP A 158 -9.65 -6.97 -20.86
N ARG A 159 -8.66 -6.14 -20.47
CA ARG A 159 -8.81 -5.14 -19.40
C ARG A 159 -9.97 -4.19 -19.66
N ALA A 160 -10.16 -3.72 -20.90
CA ALA A 160 -11.25 -2.80 -21.22
C ALA A 160 -12.63 -3.46 -21.04
N THR A 161 -12.78 -4.69 -21.54
CA THR A 161 -13.99 -5.51 -21.36
C THR A 161 -14.26 -5.85 -19.89
N MET A 162 -13.20 -6.04 -19.09
CA MET A 162 -13.33 -6.28 -17.66
C MET A 162 -13.80 -5.03 -16.92
N LEU A 163 -13.19 -3.87 -17.21
CA LEU A 163 -13.52 -2.60 -16.57
C LEU A 163 -14.95 -2.15 -16.87
N SER A 164 -15.50 -2.43 -18.06
CA SER A 164 -16.90 -2.10 -18.37
C SER A 164 -17.89 -2.88 -17.50
N ARG A 165 -17.54 -4.09 -17.05
CA ARG A 165 -18.36 -4.90 -16.13
C ARG A 165 -18.30 -4.42 -14.67
N LEU A 166 -17.38 -3.51 -14.34
CA LEU A 166 -17.24 -2.91 -13.01
C LEU A 166 -18.13 -1.67 -12.83
N GLN A 167 -18.78 -1.23 -13.91
CA GLN A 167 -19.75 -0.15 -13.90
C GLN A 167 -21.11 -0.67 -13.40
N GLY A 168 -21.91 0.21 -12.78
CA GLY A 168 -23.23 -0.15 -12.23
C GLY A 168 -23.18 -0.65 -10.78
N PRO A 169 -23.64 -1.87 -10.46
CA PRO A 169 -23.86 -2.30 -9.07
C PRO A 169 -22.57 -2.41 -8.25
N LEU A 170 -21.42 -2.57 -8.90
CA LEU A 170 -20.10 -2.53 -8.25
C LEU A 170 -19.59 -1.12 -8.01
N SER A 171 -20.29 -0.08 -8.48
CA SER A 171 -20.00 1.34 -8.24
C SER A 171 -18.53 1.71 -8.49
N ASN A 172 -17.89 1.08 -9.48
CA ASN A 172 -16.49 1.28 -9.78
C ASN A 172 -15.54 0.99 -8.58
N ARG A 173 -15.87 -0.01 -7.75
CA ARG A 173 -15.06 -0.45 -6.59
C ARG A 173 -14.14 -1.61 -6.97
N TYR A 174 -12.97 -1.30 -7.53
CA TYR A 174 -11.99 -2.33 -7.88
C TYR A 174 -10.53 -1.92 -7.65
N ILE A 175 -9.65 -2.90 -7.51
CA ILE A 175 -8.20 -2.75 -7.50
C ILE A 175 -7.64 -3.67 -8.58
N ILE A 176 -6.71 -3.18 -9.39
CA ILE A 176 -5.85 -4.00 -10.24
C ILE A 176 -4.43 -3.94 -9.68
N ALA A 177 -3.83 -5.10 -9.46
CA ALA A 177 -2.46 -5.23 -9.01
C ALA A 177 -1.69 -6.24 -9.86
N THR A 178 -0.37 -6.08 -9.93
CA THR A 178 0.56 -7.00 -10.60
C THR A 178 1.52 -7.57 -9.56
N PRO A 179 1.86 -8.87 -9.61
CA PRO A 179 2.90 -9.43 -8.75
C PRO A 179 4.26 -8.84 -9.11
N GLU A 180 5.03 -8.43 -8.10
CA GLU A 180 6.44 -8.13 -8.28
C GLU A 180 7.26 -9.41 -8.25
N ASN A 181 8.25 -9.51 -9.15
CA ASN A 181 9.12 -10.67 -9.27
C ASN A 181 9.78 -11.03 -7.92
N GLY A 182 9.71 -12.29 -7.53
CA GLY A 182 10.51 -12.91 -6.47
C GLY A 182 10.11 -12.61 -5.02
N ALA A 183 9.43 -11.49 -4.72
CA ALA A 183 9.18 -11.06 -3.35
C ALA A 183 7.74 -11.29 -2.84
N GLY A 184 6.84 -11.77 -3.70
CA GLY A 184 5.41 -11.90 -3.37
C GLY A 184 4.75 -10.56 -3.05
N LEU A 185 5.33 -9.45 -3.50
CA LEU A 185 4.74 -8.13 -3.34
C LEU A 185 3.73 -7.90 -4.46
N LEU A 186 2.75 -7.03 -4.20
CA LEU A 186 1.74 -6.66 -5.17
C LEU A 186 1.89 -5.18 -5.43
N ARG A 187 2.19 -4.82 -6.68
CA ARG A 187 2.25 -3.44 -7.13
C ARG A 187 0.88 -3.04 -7.62
N LEU A 188 0.33 -1.96 -7.06
CA LEU A 188 -0.96 -1.46 -7.49
C LEU A 188 -0.82 -0.77 -8.85
N GLN A 189 -1.64 -1.18 -9.81
CA GLN A 189 -1.69 -0.59 -11.14
C GLN A 189 -2.84 0.41 -11.29
N GLU A 190 -4.00 0.06 -10.76
CA GLU A 190 -5.22 0.88 -10.90
C GLU A 190 -6.14 0.70 -9.70
N ILE A 191 -6.86 1.76 -9.36
CA ILE A 191 -7.99 1.69 -8.44
C ILE A 191 -9.21 2.35 -9.07
N GLY A 192 -10.37 1.73 -8.87
CA GLY A 192 -11.65 2.34 -9.18
C GLY A 192 -12.01 3.46 -8.21
N THR A 193 -12.89 4.34 -8.67
CA THR A 193 -13.27 5.55 -7.93
C THR A 193 -14.25 5.31 -6.77
N GLY A 194 -14.81 4.10 -6.66
CA GLY A 194 -15.83 3.74 -5.68
C GLY A 194 -15.33 3.50 -4.26
N TYR A 195 -14.02 3.44 -4.02
CA TYR A 195 -13.47 3.26 -2.68
C TYR A 195 -13.38 4.60 -1.93
N TRP A 196 -14.16 4.70 -0.87
CA TRP A 196 -14.21 5.86 0.02
C TRP A 196 -13.03 5.95 1.00
N LEU A 197 -12.32 4.84 1.22
CA LEU A 197 -11.08 4.75 2.01
C LEU A 197 -9.94 5.55 1.37
N VAL A 198 -10.04 5.73 0.05
CA VAL A 198 -8.97 6.25 -0.76
C VAL A 198 -9.34 7.67 -1.22
N ASP A 199 -8.70 8.66 -0.61
CA ASP A 199 -8.86 10.06 -1.02
C ASP A 199 -8.19 10.36 -2.38
N LYS A 200 -8.50 11.52 -2.96
CA LYS A 200 -7.96 11.93 -4.26
C LYS A 200 -6.43 12.05 -4.25
N SER A 201 -5.82 12.47 -3.13
CA SER A 201 -4.37 12.66 -3.06
C SER A 201 -3.65 11.32 -3.07
N TRP A 202 -4.19 10.29 -2.41
CA TRP A 202 -3.68 8.93 -2.50
C TRP A 202 -3.90 8.32 -3.89
N ARG A 203 -5.07 8.53 -4.53
CA ARG A 203 -5.29 8.03 -5.91
C ARG A 203 -4.27 8.56 -6.91
N ALA A 204 -3.94 9.84 -6.81
CA ALA A 204 -2.96 10.47 -7.70
C ALA A 204 -1.55 9.86 -7.56
N ARG A 205 -1.28 9.14 -6.46
CA ARG A 205 0.01 8.53 -6.13
C ARG A 205 0.08 7.05 -6.48
N LEU A 206 -0.98 6.46 -7.03
CA LEU A 206 -1.15 5.00 -7.09
C LEU A 206 -0.24 4.22 -8.04
N PRO A 207 0.04 4.67 -9.27
CA PRO A 207 0.80 3.87 -10.21
C PRO A 207 2.19 3.56 -9.66
N GLY A 208 2.45 2.28 -9.39
CA GLY A 208 3.78 1.81 -9.00
C GLY A 208 3.99 1.57 -7.50
N ASN A 209 3.06 1.97 -6.64
CA ASN A 209 3.17 1.77 -5.19
C ASN A 209 2.88 0.32 -4.78
N ASN A 210 3.40 -0.07 -3.62
CA ASN A 210 3.08 -1.36 -3.02
C ASN A 210 1.63 -1.35 -2.52
N LEU A 211 0.93 -2.48 -2.62
CA LEU A 211 -0.41 -2.63 -2.07
C LEU A 211 -0.44 -2.44 -0.55
N LEU A 212 0.67 -2.73 0.13
CA LEU A 212 0.86 -2.45 1.57
C LEU A 212 0.99 -0.95 1.88
N ASP A 213 1.22 -0.10 0.88
CA ASP A 213 1.29 1.36 1.04
C ASP A 213 -0.09 2.04 1.11
N GLN A 214 -1.15 1.25 1.29
CA GLN A 214 -2.48 1.76 1.56
C GLN A 214 -2.53 2.56 2.87
N PRO A 215 -3.49 3.49 3.01
CA PRO A 215 -3.64 4.31 4.21
C PRO A 215 -3.84 3.44 5.47
N ASP A 216 -4.59 2.35 5.34
CA ASP A 216 -4.75 1.35 6.40
C ASP A 216 -3.82 0.15 6.13
N TYR A 217 -2.63 0.22 6.73
CA TYR A 217 -1.57 -0.77 6.54
C TYR A 217 -2.00 -2.18 6.96
N TYR A 218 -2.66 -2.32 8.10
CA TYR A 218 -3.00 -3.64 8.62
C TYR A 218 -4.17 -4.27 7.88
N TYR A 219 -5.15 -3.45 7.49
CA TYR A 219 -6.15 -3.91 6.53
C TYR A 219 -5.46 -4.42 5.27
N ALA A 220 -4.49 -3.67 4.72
CA ALA A 220 -3.75 -4.08 3.55
C ALA A 220 -2.97 -5.39 3.75
N GLN A 221 -2.36 -5.61 4.92
CA GLN A 221 -1.71 -6.88 5.25
C GLN A 221 -2.67 -8.07 5.14
N ASN A 222 -3.85 -7.95 5.73
CA ASN A 222 -4.86 -9.01 5.69
C ASN A 222 -5.31 -9.29 4.25
N VAL A 223 -5.57 -8.23 3.47
CA VAL A 223 -5.98 -8.35 2.07
C VAL A 223 -4.90 -8.95 1.16
N VAL A 224 -3.63 -8.59 1.37
CA VAL A 224 -2.50 -9.08 0.55
C VAL A 224 -2.36 -10.59 0.60
N ASN A 225 -2.62 -11.21 1.75
CA ASN A 225 -2.54 -12.66 1.89
C ASN A 225 -3.57 -13.37 0.99
N ASP A 226 -4.81 -12.89 0.96
CA ASP A 226 -5.85 -13.43 0.08
C ASP A 226 -5.48 -13.24 -1.41
N TYR A 227 -4.91 -12.09 -1.76
CA TYR A 227 -4.52 -11.83 -3.14
C TYR A 227 -3.36 -12.72 -3.59
N ARG A 228 -2.39 -12.95 -2.70
CA ARG A 228 -1.29 -13.89 -2.95
C ARG A 228 -1.81 -15.31 -3.16
N LEU A 229 -2.78 -15.76 -2.36
CA LEU A 229 -3.36 -17.10 -2.53
C LEU A 229 -4.08 -17.23 -3.86
N ALA A 230 -4.90 -16.25 -4.25
CA ALA A 230 -5.57 -16.26 -5.55
C ALA A 230 -4.57 -16.33 -6.72
N LEU A 231 -3.47 -15.58 -6.63
CA LEU A 231 -2.38 -15.64 -7.61
C LEU A 231 -1.59 -16.95 -7.52
N LEU A 232 -1.32 -17.49 -6.34
CA LEU A 232 -0.55 -18.74 -6.24
C LEU A 232 -1.32 -19.92 -6.83
N GLU A 233 -2.59 -20.04 -6.45
CA GLU A 233 -3.49 -21.13 -6.85
C GLU A 233 -4.04 -20.94 -8.26
N ASN A 234 -3.93 -19.72 -8.81
CA ASN A 234 -4.54 -19.31 -10.09
C ASN A 234 -6.06 -19.53 -10.13
N THR A 235 -6.70 -19.39 -8.97
CA THR A 235 -8.15 -19.59 -8.78
C THR A 235 -8.80 -18.34 -8.18
N PRO A 236 -10.03 -17.99 -8.59
CA PRO A 236 -10.76 -16.90 -7.97
C PRO A 236 -11.11 -17.20 -6.52
N ILE A 237 -11.16 -16.17 -5.69
CA ILE A 237 -11.55 -16.25 -4.29
C ILE A 237 -12.72 -15.29 -4.05
N LEU A 238 -13.85 -15.84 -3.60
CA LEU A 238 -15.00 -15.07 -3.13
C LEU A 238 -15.01 -15.08 -1.60
N GLN A 239 -15.22 -13.91 -0.99
CA GLN A 239 -15.27 -13.76 0.46
C GLN A 239 -16.38 -12.82 0.89
N SER A 240 -16.98 -13.11 2.04
CA SER A 240 -17.65 -12.11 2.88
C SER A 240 -16.61 -11.50 3.80
N VAL A 241 -16.61 -10.17 3.93
CA VAL A 241 -15.64 -9.43 4.75
C VAL A 241 -16.38 -8.47 5.67
N ASP A 242 -15.94 -8.44 6.93
CA ASP A 242 -16.37 -7.53 7.98
C ASP A 242 -15.12 -6.92 8.63
N ALA A 243 -14.80 -5.70 8.23
CA ALA A 243 -13.57 -5.02 8.62
C ALA A 243 -13.86 -3.66 9.24
N TYR A 244 -13.09 -3.29 10.26
CA TYR A 244 -12.95 -1.89 10.66
C TYR A 244 -11.79 -1.29 9.90
N LEU A 245 -12.04 -0.17 9.24
CA LEU A 245 -11.09 0.53 8.38
C LEU A 245 -10.82 1.90 9.00
N GLU A 246 -9.55 2.25 9.13
CA GLU A 246 -9.14 3.59 9.54
C GLU A 246 -9.14 4.52 8.35
N VAL A 247 -9.94 5.59 8.42
CA VAL A 247 -10.16 6.48 7.30
C VAL A 247 -9.66 7.86 7.67
N ARG A 248 -8.66 8.30 6.92
CA ARG A 248 -7.99 9.59 7.12
C ARG A 248 -9.00 10.72 7.32
N GLY A 249 -8.90 11.41 8.45
CA GLY A 249 -9.75 12.55 8.82
C GLY A 249 -11.23 12.20 9.09
N LYS A 250 -11.63 10.93 9.02
CA LYS A 250 -13.00 10.46 9.28
C LYS A 250 -13.07 9.41 10.40
N GLY A 251 -11.91 9.00 10.91
CA GLY A 251 -11.76 7.98 11.94
C GLY A 251 -12.16 6.59 11.45
N ARG A 252 -12.32 5.71 12.43
CA ARG A 252 -12.63 4.31 12.23
C ARG A 252 -14.04 4.09 11.70
N ARG A 253 -14.17 3.25 10.67
CA ARG A 253 -15.45 2.90 10.06
C ARG A 253 -15.56 1.41 9.80
N ARG A 254 -16.71 0.81 10.12
CA ARG A 254 -17.00 -0.59 9.79
C ARG A 254 -17.41 -0.69 8.32
N GLY A 255 -16.72 -1.52 7.56
CA GLY A 255 -17.05 -1.90 6.18
C GLY A 255 -17.47 -3.36 6.12
N ARG A 256 -18.62 -3.62 5.51
CA ARG A 256 -19.17 -4.95 5.30
C ARG A 256 -19.45 -5.16 3.83
N TYR A 257 -18.85 -6.18 3.24
CA TYR A 257 -18.87 -6.34 1.80
C TYR A 257 -18.55 -7.76 1.37
N HIS A 258 -19.06 -8.12 0.20
CA HIS A 258 -18.53 -9.25 -0.56
C HIS A 258 -17.38 -8.77 -1.43
N ARG A 259 -16.34 -9.60 -1.53
CA ARG A 259 -15.16 -9.35 -2.36
C ARG A 259 -14.90 -10.56 -3.24
N LEU A 260 -14.72 -10.32 -4.53
CA LEU A 260 -14.22 -11.29 -5.49
C LEU A 260 -12.83 -10.89 -5.93
N VAL A 261 -11.88 -11.79 -5.72
CA VAL A 261 -10.47 -11.67 -6.14
C VAL A 261 -10.25 -12.64 -7.29
N ILE A 262 -9.77 -12.15 -8.43
CA ILE A 262 -9.63 -12.91 -9.67
C ILE A 262 -8.21 -12.73 -10.21
N PRO A 263 -7.40 -13.80 -10.33
CA PRO A 263 -6.17 -13.76 -11.11
C PRO A 263 -6.51 -13.78 -12.61
N PHE A 264 -5.86 -12.98 -13.44
CA PHE A 264 -6.08 -13.02 -14.88
C PHE A 264 -4.82 -12.69 -15.66
N GLU A 265 -4.77 -13.12 -16.91
CA GLU A 265 -3.75 -12.70 -17.89
C GLU A 265 -4.38 -11.67 -18.83
N ASP A 266 -3.68 -10.56 -19.06
CA ASP A 266 -4.09 -9.58 -20.06
C ASP A 266 -3.69 -9.99 -21.49
N ARG A 267 -3.99 -9.14 -22.48
CA ARG A 267 -3.64 -9.40 -23.89
C ARG A 267 -2.12 -9.46 -24.14
N ARG A 268 -1.32 -8.92 -23.24
CA ARG A 268 0.15 -8.92 -23.31
C ARG A 268 0.76 -10.13 -22.61
N GLY A 269 -0.07 -10.99 -22.01
CA GLY A 269 0.37 -12.10 -21.18
C GLY A 269 0.90 -11.65 -19.82
N GLU A 270 0.64 -10.40 -19.41
CA GLU A 270 0.97 -9.95 -18.06
C GLU A 270 -0.02 -10.60 -17.08
N ARG A 271 0.54 -11.22 -16.04
CA ARG A 271 -0.25 -11.77 -14.95
C ARG A 271 -0.69 -10.66 -14.01
N LEU A 272 -1.98 -10.54 -13.81
CA LEU A 272 -2.62 -9.50 -13.02
C LEU A 272 -3.59 -10.11 -12.01
N LEU A 273 -4.02 -9.28 -11.06
CA LEU A 273 -5.07 -9.58 -10.11
C LEU A 273 -6.08 -8.44 -10.11
N LEU A 274 -7.35 -8.79 -10.28
CA LEU A 274 -8.49 -7.91 -10.05
C LEU A 274 -9.10 -8.26 -8.69
N SER A 275 -9.35 -7.26 -7.86
CA SER A 275 -10.25 -7.39 -6.71
C SER A 275 -11.39 -6.40 -6.86
N SER A 276 -12.62 -6.89 -6.80
CA SER A 276 -13.83 -6.07 -6.85
C SER A 276 -14.74 -6.39 -5.67
N SER A 277 -15.52 -5.40 -5.24
CA SER A 277 -16.41 -5.55 -4.08
C SER A 277 -17.73 -4.82 -4.24
N PHE A 278 -18.76 -5.28 -3.54
CA PHE A 278 -19.97 -4.52 -3.28
C PHE A 278 -20.32 -4.57 -1.79
N LEU A 279 -20.92 -3.49 -1.30
CA LEU A 279 -21.31 -3.38 0.10
C LEU A 279 -22.52 -4.27 0.39
N ASP A 280 -22.48 -4.97 1.51
CA ASP A 280 -23.59 -5.76 2.01
C ASP A 280 -23.68 -5.61 3.53
N ASP A 281 -24.67 -4.84 3.96
CA ASP A 281 -24.92 -4.53 5.37
C ASP A 281 -25.57 -5.69 6.13
N SER A 282 -25.94 -6.78 5.46
CA SER A 282 -26.45 -8.00 6.13
C SER A 282 -25.33 -8.89 6.68
N ILE A 283 -24.09 -8.71 6.22
CA ILE A 283 -22.94 -9.47 6.71
C ILE A 283 -22.67 -9.09 8.17
N ASP A 284 -22.64 -10.05 9.07
CA ASP A 284 -22.12 -9.85 10.43
C ASP A 284 -21.26 -11.05 10.82
N LEU A 285 -19.95 -10.90 10.70
CA LEU A 285 -18.99 -11.95 11.09
C LEU A 285 -18.54 -11.80 12.55
N ARG A 286 -19.13 -10.83 13.28
CA ARG A 286 -18.79 -10.46 14.65
C ARG A 286 -19.85 -10.89 15.64
N GLY A 287 -21.10 -10.98 15.20
CA GLY A 287 -22.18 -11.62 15.94
C GLY A 287 -21.98 -13.14 16.02
N GLY A 288 -21.60 -13.63 17.19
CA GLY A 288 -21.64 -15.05 17.50
C GLY A 288 -22.92 -15.40 18.25
N ALA A 289 -23.86 -16.07 17.55
CA ALA A 289 -24.78 -17.12 18.01
C ALA A 289 -26.14 -17.03 17.29
N GLY A 290 -26.37 -17.94 16.34
CA GLY A 290 -27.70 -18.26 15.84
C GLY A 290 -28.01 -17.75 14.44
N GLN A 291 -27.61 -18.52 13.43
CA GLN A 291 -28.52 -18.99 12.37
C GLN A 291 -27.79 -20.03 11.53
N ILE A 292 -27.84 -21.27 12.02
CA ILE A 292 -27.98 -22.44 11.13
C ILE A 292 -29.46 -22.48 10.79
N SER A 293 -29.78 -22.32 9.51
CA SER A 293 -30.99 -22.87 8.89
C SER A 293 -30.68 -23.17 7.44
#